data_AF-A0A970SPU7-F1
#
_entry.id   AF-A0A970SPU7-F1
#
_cell.length_a   1.000
_cell.length_b   1.000
_cell.length_c   1.000
_cell.angle_alpha   90.00
_cell.angle_beta   90.00
_cell.angle_gamma   90.00
#
_symmetry.space_group_name_H-M   'P 1'
#
loop_
_entity.id
_entity.type
_entity.pdbx_description
1 polymer ?
#
loop_
_entity_poly.entity_id
_entity_poly.type
_entity_poly.pdbx_seq_one_letter_code
_entity_poly.pdbx_strand_id
1 'polypeptide(L)'
;MSGQIIPKFAGKGKFAAESIHSKKNLIELPNDVHKKISAFYSSKNTKITGEEFNTVRDWLNTKSYDEQYKFGKKVVDHYLHGKPL
;
A
#
# COMPACT_ATOMS: atom_id res chain seq x y z
N MET A 1 -11.47 28.80 -4.17
CA MET A 1 -10.56 27.65 -4.39
C MET A 1 -10.07 27.20 -3.03
N SER A 2 -10.78 26.26 -2.41
CA SER A 2 -10.51 25.87 -1.02
C SER A 2 -9.80 24.53 -1.01
N GLY A 3 -8.50 24.55 -0.71
CA GLY A 3 -7.70 23.35 -0.47
C GLY A 3 -8.16 22.68 0.82
N GLN A 4 -8.66 21.45 0.71
CA GLN A 4 -9.02 20.63 1.85
C GLN A 4 -7.76 20.00 2.43
N ILE A 5 -7.32 20.48 3.59
CA ILE A 5 -6.27 19.88 4.40
C ILE A 5 -6.79 18.51 4.88
N ILE A 6 -6.11 17.43 4.48
CA ILE A 6 -6.39 16.07 4.99
C ILE A 6 -5.98 16.04 6.47
N PRO A 7 -6.88 15.71 7.42
CA PRO A 7 -6.52 15.68 8.82
C PRO A 7 -5.54 14.53 9.08
N LYS A 8 -4.38 14.87 9.62
CA LYS A 8 -3.40 13.94 10.17
C LYS A 8 -4.03 13.23 11.37
N PHE A 9 -4.43 11.97 11.21
CA PHE A 9 -4.93 11.16 12.33
C PHE A 9 -3.78 10.86 13.31
N ALA A 10 -3.64 11.70 14.34
CA ALA A 10 -2.86 11.40 15.52
C ALA A 10 -3.64 10.42 16.41
N GLY A 11 -3.56 9.12 16.11
CA GLY A 11 -4.22 8.08 16.89
C GLY A 11 -3.46 7.73 18.18
N LYS A 12 -3.53 8.58 19.21
CA LYS A 12 -3.18 8.15 20.58
C LYS A 12 -4.42 7.54 21.24
N GLY A 13 -4.45 6.21 21.27
CA GLY A 13 -5.25 5.42 22.19
C GLY A 13 -6.53 4.81 21.61
N LYS A 14 -6.73 3.54 21.96
CA LYS A 14 -7.97 2.72 21.85
C LYS A 14 -8.05 1.78 20.64
N PHE A 15 -7.06 0.89 20.52
CA PHE A 15 -7.38 -0.48 20.10
C PHE A 15 -7.60 -1.30 21.39
N ALA A 16 -8.79 -1.89 21.59
CA ALA A 16 -8.98 -2.87 22.65
C ALA A 16 -8.09 -4.09 22.37
N ALA A 17 -7.52 -4.72 23.40
CA ALA A 17 -6.57 -5.83 23.25
C ALA A 17 -7.11 -6.97 22.36
N GLU A 18 -8.42 -7.22 22.36
CA GLU A 18 -9.04 -8.24 21.50
C GLU A 18 -9.35 -7.76 20.06
N SER A 19 -9.38 -6.45 19.79
CA SER A 19 -9.72 -5.88 18.48
C SER A 19 -8.53 -5.67 17.54
N ILE A 20 -7.30 -5.82 18.04
CA ILE A 20 -6.07 -5.61 17.25
C ILE A 20 -5.77 -6.79 16.32
N HIS A 21 -6.42 -7.94 16.53
CA HIS A 21 -6.17 -9.18 15.79
C HIS A 21 -7.27 -9.50 14.77
N SER A 22 -7.49 -8.62 13.79
CA SER A 22 -8.33 -8.95 12.64
C SER A 22 -7.58 -9.91 11.69
N LYS A 23 -7.71 -11.22 11.93
CA LYS A 23 -7.17 -12.27 11.03
C LYS A 23 -7.76 -12.23 9.62
N LYS A 24 -8.87 -11.51 9.42
CA LYS A 24 -9.56 -11.37 8.14
C LYS A 24 -8.70 -10.75 7.04
N ASN A 25 -7.66 -9.99 7.42
CA ASN A 25 -6.73 -9.34 6.48
C ASN A 25 -5.34 -9.98 6.49
N LEU A 26 -5.17 -11.18 7.06
CA LEU A 26 -3.89 -11.88 7.06
C LEU A 26 -3.72 -12.64 5.75
N ILE A 27 -2.64 -12.35 5.04
CA ILE A 27 -2.23 -13.08 3.83
C ILE A 27 -0.85 -13.66 4.14
N GLU A 28 -0.73 -14.98 4.06
CA GLU A 28 0.57 -15.64 4.19
C GLU A 28 1.37 -15.41 2.89
N LEU A 29 2.53 -14.76 3.02
CA LEU A 29 3.43 -14.48 1.90
C LEU A 29 4.79 -15.15 2.18
N PRO A 30 5.37 -15.85 1.20
CA PRO A 30 6.77 -16.28 1.30
C PRO A 30 7.68 -15.07 1.55
N ASN A 31 8.72 -15.24 2.37
CA ASN A 31 9.61 -14.14 2.76
C ASN A 31 10.24 -13.43 1.54
N ASP A 32 10.60 -14.18 0.51
CA ASP A 32 11.15 -13.62 -0.72
C ASP A 32 10.14 -12.78 -1.50
N VAL A 33 8.87 -13.20 -1.52
CA VAL A 33 7.76 -12.44 -2.11
C VAL A 33 7.54 -11.15 -1.34
N HIS A 34 7.50 -11.21 -0.01
CA HIS A 34 7.39 -10.03 0.84
C HIS A 34 8.53 -9.03 0.60
N LYS A 35 9.79 -9.51 0.50
CA LYS A 35 10.95 -8.66 0.17
C LYS A 35 10.81 -7.99 -1.19
N LYS A 36 10.39 -8.72 -2.22
CA LYS A 36 10.19 -8.16 -3.57
C LYS A 36 9.11 -7.08 -3.58
N ILE A 37 7.97 -7.33 -2.93
CA ILE A 37 6.90 -6.35 -2.79
C ILE A 37 7.39 -5.10 -2.05
N SER A 38 8.13 -5.28 -0.95
CA SER A 38 8.70 -4.18 -0.17
C SER A 38 9.66 -3.33 -0.98
N ALA A 39 10.55 -3.98 -1.74
CA ALA A 39 11.49 -3.33 -2.65
C ALA A 39 10.76 -2.56 -3.76
N PHE A 40 9.72 -3.17 -4.36
CA PHE A 40 8.90 -2.53 -5.39
C PHE A 40 8.25 -1.23 -4.90
N TYR A 41 7.63 -1.24 -3.72
CA TYR A 41 7.01 -0.04 -3.16
C TYR A 41 8.01 1.09 -2.87
N SER A 42 9.25 0.74 -2.51
CA SER A 42 10.33 1.69 -2.27
C SER A 42 11.11 2.06 -3.54
N SER A 43 10.79 1.44 -4.68
CA SER A 43 11.48 1.69 -5.94
C SER A 43 10.91 2.90 -6.68
N LYS A 44 11.77 3.56 -7.45
CA LYS A 44 11.37 4.59 -8.41
C LYS A 44 10.89 3.91 -9.68
N ASN A 45 9.62 4.10 -10.03
CA ASN A 45 9.04 3.50 -11.24
C ASN A 45 8.23 4.55 -12.03
N THR A 46 8.92 5.25 -12.91
CA THR A 46 8.33 6.33 -13.72
C THR A 46 7.23 5.85 -14.68
N LYS A 47 7.17 4.55 -15.02
CA LYS A 47 6.07 4.00 -15.83
C LYS A 47 4.75 3.95 -15.08
N ILE A 48 4.80 3.80 -13.75
CA ILE A 48 3.60 3.70 -12.89
C ILE A 48 3.29 5.06 -12.29
N THR A 49 4.32 5.73 -11.78
CA THR A 49 4.15 6.94 -10.99
C THR A 49 4.23 8.22 -11.81
N GLY A 50 4.75 8.15 -13.05
CA GLY A 50 5.22 9.34 -13.75
C GLY A 50 6.53 9.88 -13.16
N GLU A 51 6.99 11.02 -13.67
CA GLU A 51 8.27 11.63 -13.26
C GLU A 51 8.17 12.42 -11.94
N GLU A 52 6.95 12.72 -11.50
CA GLU A 52 6.67 13.59 -10.35
C GLU A 52 6.93 12.93 -8.99
N PHE A 53 6.96 11.60 -8.92
CA PHE A 53 7.10 10.87 -7.66
C PHE A 53 8.39 10.07 -7.59
N ASN A 54 8.96 10.02 -6.39
CA ASN A 54 10.22 9.32 -6.12
C ASN A 54 10.02 7.81 -5.96
N THR A 55 8.91 7.39 -5.36
CA THR A 55 8.60 5.98 -5.14
C THR A 55 7.16 5.63 -5.47
N VAL A 56 6.90 4.34 -5.76
CA VAL A 56 5.54 3.82 -5.93
C VAL A 56 4.68 4.07 -4.69
N ARG A 57 5.27 3.99 -3.49
CA ARG A 57 4.56 4.29 -2.23
C ARG A 57 4.12 5.76 -2.16
N ASP A 58 4.99 6.69 -2.51
CA ASP A 58 4.67 8.13 -2.44
C ASP A 58 3.53 8.49 -3.40
N TRP A 59 3.57 7.94 -4.60
CA TRP A 59 2.49 8.06 -5.57
C TRP A 59 1.19 7.45 -5.04
N LEU A 60 1.25 6.23 -4.50
CA LEU A 60 0.06 5.52 -4.03
C LEU A 60 -0.61 6.23 -2.85
N ASN A 61 0.15 6.91 -1.99
CA ASN A 61 -0.36 7.70 -0.88
C ASN A 61 -1.28 8.86 -1.32
N THR A 62 -1.19 9.31 -2.58
CA THR A 62 -2.09 10.34 -3.12
C THR A 62 -3.46 9.81 -3.56
N LYS A 63 -3.60 8.47 -3.62
CA LYS A 63 -4.81 7.80 -4.11
C LYS A 63 -5.81 7.55 -3.00
N SER A 64 -7.07 7.38 -3.37
CA SER A 64 -8.14 6.97 -2.44
C SER A 64 -7.90 5.57 -1.89
N TYR A 65 -8.48 5.26 -0.72
CA TYR A 65 -8.33 3.94 -0.10
C TYR A 65 -8.69 2.78 -1.05
N ASP A 66 -9.77 2.89 -1.82
CA ASP A 66 -10.20 1.86 -2.76
C ASP A 66 -9.18 1.62 -3.87
N GLU A 67 -8.54 2.69 -4.36
CA GLU A 67 -7.46 2.59 -5.34
C GLU A 67 -6.21 1.95 -4.74
N GLN A 68 -5.85 2.35 -3.51
CA GLN A 68 -4.73 1.74 -2.78
C GLN A 68 -4.96 0.24 -2.57
N TYR A 69 -6.17 -0.14 -2.18
CA TYR A 69 -6.56 -1.53 -1.97
C TYR A 69 -6.50 -2.34 -3.28
N LYS A 70 -7.11 -1.82 -4.36
CA LYS A 70 -7.10 -2.49 -5.67
C LYS A 70 -5.68 -2.65 -6.20
N PHE A 71 -4.86 -1.61 -6.11
CA PHE A 71 -3.46 -1.65 -6.54
C PHE A 71 -2.64 -2.63 -5.71
N GLY A 72 -2.76 -2.57 -4.38
CA GLY A 72 -2.07 -3.50 -3.48
C GLY A 72 -2.40 -4.96 -3.77
N LYS A 73 -3.68 -5.26 -4.05
CA LYS A 73 -4.11 -6.61 -4.42
C LYS A 73 -3.48 -7.08 -5.73
N LYS A 74 -3.38 -6.20 -6.75
CA LYS A 74 -2.69 -6.50 -8.01
C LYS A 74 -1.20 -6.78 -7.81
N VAL A 75 -0.52 -5.97 -6.97
CA VAL A 75 0.89 -6.16 -6.66
C VAL A 75 1.13 -7.52 -5.99
N VAL A 76 0.30 -7.87 -5.00
CA VAL A 76 0.39 -9.19 -4.35
C VAL A 76 0.16 -10.29 -5.38
N ASP A 77 -0.88 -10.20 -6.20
CA ASP A 77 -1.17 -11.18 -7.24
C ASP A 77 -0.05 -11.31 -8.28
N HIS A 78 0.62 -10.22 -8.64
CA HIS A 78 1.75 -10.23 -9.55
C HIS A 78 2.93 -11.00 -8.97
N TYR A 79 3.32 -10.72 -7.72
CA TYR A 79 4.47 -11.36 -7.10
C TYR A 79 4.19 -12.77 -6.57
N LEU A 80 2.93 -13.09 -6.27
CA LEU A 80 2.51 -14.40 -5.76
C LEU A 80 2.14 -15.37 -6.89
N HIS A 81 1.44 -14.89 -7.93
CA HIS A 81 0.88 -15.72 -9.00
C HIS A 81 1.46 -15.39 -10.38
N GLY A 82 2.36 -14.40 -10.51
CA GLY A 82 2.95 -14.02 -11.80
C GLY A 82 1.98 -13.27 -12.73
N LYS A 83 0.85 -12.78 -12.23
CA LYS A 83 -0.12 -12.02 -13.06
C LYS A 83 0.49 -10.71 -13.56
N PRO A 84 0.14 -10.20 -14.75
CA PRO A 84 0.66 -8.92 -15.22
C PRO A 84 0.23 -7.76 -14.30
N LEU A 85 1.13 -6.78 -14.14
CA LEU A 85 0.93 -5.59 -13.34
C LEU A 85 0.36 -4.43 -14.18
#